data_AF-A0A7K1VP37-F1
#
_entry.id   AF-A0A7K1VP37-F1
#
_cell.length_a   1.000
_cell.length_b   1.000
_cell.length_c   1.000
_cell.angle_alpha   90.00
_cell.angle_beta   90.00
_cell.angle_gamma   90.00
#
_symmetry.space_group_name_H-M   'P 1'
#
loop_
_entity.id
_entity.type
_entity.pdbx_description
1 polymer ?
#
loop_
_entity_poly.entity_id
_entity_poly.type
_entity_poly.pdbx_seq_one_letter_code
_entity_poly.pdbx_strand_id
1 'polypeptide(L)'
;MDRMELATTLHALARTSLSDAVTRAVNRGDLKVAPLPVRAVAVTPTRRGSRRRTDDDTVQTAGVNAWALDDATAVALARGGILIKDAADGVFVSPTVAELAEARDERELAGYLADAEELIAVVLGHSGSSSR
;
A
#
# COMPACT_ATOMS: atom_id res chain seq x y z
N MET A 1 13.64 5.31 15.79
CA MET A 1 13.80 4.82 14.41
C MET A 1 14.02 6.03 13.54
N ASP A 2 14.97 5.95 12.60
CA ASP A 2 15.11 7.01 11.60
C ASP A 2 14.02 6.88 10.50
N ARG A 3 13.94 7.88 9.64
CA ARG A 3 12.97 7.95 8.53
C ARG A 3 13.02 6.73 7.60
N MET A 4 14.20 6.19 7.33
CA MET A 4 14.37 5.04 6.45
C MET A 4 13.91 3.75 7.13
N GLU A 5 14.20 3.60 8.42
CA GLU A 5 13.73 2.47 9.24
C GLU A 5 12.19 2.45 9.35
N LEU A 6 11.57 3.62 9.56
CA LEU A 6 10.11 3.75 9.60
C LEU A 6 9.48 3.37 8.25
N ALA A 7 9.99 3.93 7.15
CA ALA A 7 9.50 3.61 5.80
C ALA A 7 9.68 2.12 5.47
N THR A 8 10.82 1.52 5.85
CA THR A 8 11.09 0.08 5.65
C THR A 8 10.08 -0.77 6.39
N THR A 9 9.85 -0.48 7.67
CA THR A 9 8.91 -1.21 8.52
C THR A 9 7.49 -1.11 7.98
N LEU A 10 7.04 0.11 7.65
CA LEU A 10 5.71 0.34 7.09
C LEU A 10 5.52 -0.40 5.76
N HIS A 11 6.52 -0.37 4.87
CA HIS A 11 6.47 -1.09 3.58
C HIS A 11 6.35 -2.61 3.79
N ALA A 12 7.11 -3.17 4.73
CA ALA A 12 7.06 -4.59 5.07
C ALA A 12 5.69 -5.01 5.64
N LEU A 13 5.13 -4.21 6.56
CA LEU A 13 3.80 -4.46 7.14
C LEU A 13 2.70 -4.36 6.07
N ALA A 14 2.74 -3.33 5.23
CA ALA A 14 1.79 -3.11 4.15
C ALA A 14 1.73 -4.28 3.16
N ARG A 15 2.85 -4.97 2.89
CA ARG A 15 2.90 -6.14 2.01
C ARG A 15 2.43 -7.44 2.66
N THR A 16 2.30 -7.46 3.98
CA THR A 16 2.02 -8.67 4.75
C THR A 16 0.80 -8.46 5.64
N SER A 17 1.02 -8.28 6.94
CA SER A 17 -0.02 -8.28 7.97
C SER A 17 -1.04 -7.16 7.84
N LEU A 18 -0.62 -5.97 7.40
CA LEU A 18 -1.53 -4.83 7.29
C LEU A 18 -2.56 -5.05 6.16
N SER A 19 -2.13 -5.56 5.00
CA SER A 19 -3.05 -5.84 3.90
C SER A 19 -4.09 -6.90 4.28
N ASP A 20 -3.71 -7.94 5.04
CA ASP A 20 -4.64 -8.94 5.56
C ASP A 20 -5.61 -8.30 6.59
N ALA A 21 -5.09 -7.51 7.52
CA ALA A 21 -5.92 -6.81 8.51
C ALA A 21 -6.95 -5.88 7.85
N VAL A 22 -6.54 -5.06 6.87
CA VAL A 22 -7.47 -4.20 6.12
C VAL A 22 -8.50 -5.05 5.39
N THR A 23 -8.09 -6.14 4.72
CA THR A 23 -9.03 -7.03 4.00
C THR A 23 -10.08 -7.62 4.93
N ARG A 24 -9.68 -8.11 6.11
CA ARG A 24 -10.61 -8.65 7.10
C ARG A 24 -11.53 -7.58 7.68
N ALA A 25 -11.01 -6.40 8.02
CA ALA A 25 -11.81 -5.28 8.53
C ALA A 25 -12.87 -4.84 7.51
N VAL A 26 -12.52 -4.79 6.22
CA VAL A 26 -13.46 -4.52 5.13
C VAL A 26 -14.53 -5.60 5.04
N ASN A 27 -14.15 -6.87 5.09
CA ASN A 27 -15.10 -7.98 5.02
C ASN A 27 -16.05 -8.05 6.25
N ARG A 28 -15.62 -7.55 7.42
CA ARG A 28 -16.48 -7.39 8.61
C ARG A 28 -17.38 -6.15 8.54
N GLY A 29 -17.11 -5.22 7.63
CA GLY A 29 -17.80 -3.94 7.52
C GLY A 29 -17.28 -2.85 8.47
N ASP A 30 -16.17 -3.11 9.16
CA ASP A 30 -15.55 -2.16 10.10
C ASP A 30 -14.82 -1.04 9.37
N LEU A 31 -14.36 -1.28 8.14
CA LEU A 31 -13.53 -0.38 7.37
C LEU A 31 -14.09 -0.21 5.95
N LYS A 32 -13.99 1.01 5.42
CA LYS A 32 -14.36 1.34 4.03
C LYS A 32 -13.12 1.57 3.20
N VAL A 33 -13.17 1.10 1.96
CA VAL A 33 -12.13 1.32 0.94
C VAL A 33 -12.73 1.99 -0.28
N ALA A 34 -11.88 2.72 -0.99
CA ALA A 34 -12.25 3.38 -2.23
C ALA A 34 -11.41 2.83 -3.39
N PRO A 35 -12.00 2.71 -4.59
CA PRO A 35 -11.21 2.44 -5.78
C PRO A 35 -10.33 3.66 -6.10
N LEU A 36 -9.01 3.47 -6.11
CA LEU A 36 -8.06 4.51 -6.50
C LEU A 36 -7.51 4.26 -7.92
N PRO A 37 -7.21 5.33 -8.68
CA PRO A 37 -6.47 5.20 -9.94
C PRO A 37 -5.02 4.85 -9.63
N VAL A 38 -4.53 3.71 -10.12
CA VAL A 38 -3.15 3.28 -9.87
C VAL A 38 -2.40 3.08 -11.18
N ARG A 39 -1.18 3.62 -11.24
CA ARG A 39 -0.22 3.34 -12.29
C ARG A 39 0.51 2.05 -11.93
N ALA A 40 0.20 0.97 -12.63
CA ALA A 40 0.95 -0.28 -12.51
C ALA A 40 1.99 -0.34 -13.63
N VAL A 41 3.23 -0.68 -13.29
CA VAL A 41 4.19 -1.11 -14.31
C VAL A 41 3.59 -2.36 -14.95
N ALA A 42 3.34 -2.32 -16.26
CA ALA A 42 2.93 -3.52 -16.96
C ALA A 42 4.04 -4.54 -16.80
N VAL A 43 3.75 -5.66 -16.14
CA VAL A 43 4.65 -6.82 -16.22
C VAL A 43 4.50 -7.33 -17.64
N THR A 44 5.32 -6.82 -18.56
CA THR A 44 5.37 -7.32 -19.93
C THR A 44 5.63 -8.82 -19.81
N PRO A 45 4.68 -9.70 -20.20
CA PRO A 45 4.94 -11.12 -20.17
C PRO A 45 6.12 -11.31 -21.11
N THR A 46 7.26 -11.73 -20.56
CA THR A 46 8.48 -12.03 -21.31
C THR A 46 8.17 -13.17 -22.27
N ARG A 47 7.57 -12.84 -23.42
CA ARG A 47 7.63 -13.67 -24.61
C ARG A 47 9.09 -13.68 -25.01
N ARG A 48 9.70 -14.87 -24.99
CA ARG A 48 10.98 -15.14 -25.64
C ARG A 48 10.94 -14.52 -27.04
N GLY A 49 11.68 -13.44 -27.24
CA GLY A 49 11.95 -12.92 -28.58
C GLY A 49 11.80 -11.41 -28.72
N SER A 50 12.91 -10.80 -29.11
CA SER A 50 13.00 -9.53 -29.84
C SER A 50 12.95 -8.21 -29.05
N ARG A 51 14.11 -7.87 -28.50
CA ARG A 51 14.85 -6.61 -28.68
C ARG A 51 14.11 -5.45 -29.40
N ARG A 52 13.41 -4.60 -28.62
CA ARG A 52 13.41 -3.13 -28.78
C ARG A 52 12.86 -2.50 -27.50
N ARG A 53 13.72 -1.77 -26.77
CA ARG A 53 13.33 -0.89 -25.66
C ARG A 53 12.68 0.35 -26.28
N THR A 54 11.40 0.56 -26.03
CA THR A 54 10.70 1.82 -26.28
C THR A 54 9.56 1.88 -25.28
N ASP A 55 9.62 2.91 -24.43
CA ASP A 55 8.68 3.36 -23.40
C ASP A 55 8.16 2.33 -22.39
N ASP A 56 8.35 2.65 -21.11
CA ASP A 56 7.63 2.00 -20.01
C ASP A 56 6.14 2.25 -20.21
N ASP A 57 5.47 1.32 -20.91
CA ASP A 57 4.01 1.23 -20.99
C ASP A 57 3.47 1.01 -19.58
N THR A 58 3.26 2.10 -18.84
CA THR A 58 2.54 2.04 -17.57
C THR A 58 1.06 1.90 -17.87
N VAL A 59 0.51 0.73 -17.56
CA VAL A 59 -0.92 0.48 -17.71
C VAL A 59 -1.61 1.09 -16.49
N GLN A 60 -2.34 2.18 -16.71
CA GLN A 60 -3.24 2.71 -15.70
C GLN A 60 -4.31 1.65 -15.43
N THR A 61 -4.26 1.03 -14.26
CA THR A 61 -5.31 0.14 -13.80
C THR A 61 -6.25 0.99 -12.95
N ALA A 62 -7.38 1.39 -13.53
CA ALA A 62 -8.42 2.03 -12.77
C ALA A 62 -9.02 1.02 -11.78
N GLY A 63 -9.06 1.36 -10.49
CA GLY A 63 -9.90 0.65 -9.52
C GLY A 63 -9.20 -0.32 -8.57
N VAL A 64 -7.96 -0.03 -8.15
CA VAL A 64 -7.38 -0.76 -7.01
C VAL A 64 -8.09 -0.29 -5.74
N ASN A 65 -8.82 -1.19 -5.08
CA ASN A 65 -9.41 -0.89 -3.78
C ASN A 65 -8.28 -0.64 -2.77
N ALA A 66 -8.31 0.53 -2.15
CA ALA A 66 -7.30 0.94 -1.20
C ALA A 66 -7.93 1.60 0.03
N TRP A 67 -7.24 1.45 1.15
CA TRP A 67 -7.54 2.17 2.38
C TRP A 67 -6.61 3.37 2.50
N ALA A 68 -7.18 4.56 2.62
CA ALA A 68 -6.42 5.80 2.75
C ALA A 68 -5.88 5.95 4.18
N LEU A 69 -4.57 6.24 4.29
CA LEU A 69 -3.95 6.72 5.53
C LEU A 69 -4.09 8.24 5.63
N ASP A 70 -3.89 8.92 4.49
CA ASP A 70 -4.16 10.35 4.29
C ASP A 70 -4.61 10.60 2.84
N ASP A 71 -4.71 11.87 2.42
CA ASP A 71 -5.16 12.25 1.07
C ASP A 71 -4.18 11.84 -0.05
N ALA A 72 -2.94 11.48 0.28
CA ALA A 72 -1.87 11.21 -0.68
C ALA A 72 -1.12 9.89 -0.44
N THR A 73 -1.57 9.07 0.51
CA THR A 73 -0.98 7.77 0.90
C THR A 73 -2.09 6.78 1.18
N ALA A 74 -1.98 5.59 0.61
CA ALA A 74 -2.97 4.53 0.81
C ALA A 74 -2.32 3.15 0.84
N VAL A 75 -3.06 2.15 1.35
CA VAL A 75 -2.69 0.73 1.34
C VAL A 75 -3.53 0.00 0.31
N ALA A 76 -2.90 -0.65 -0.67
CA ALA A 76 -3.59 -1.40 -1.72
C ALA A 76 -3.99 -2.82 -1.27
N LEU A 77 -5.28 -3.18 -1.39
CA LEU A 77 -5.78 -4.49 -0.97
C LEU A 77 -5.38 -5.64 -1.91
N ALA A 78 -5.45 -5.44 -3.24
CA ALA A 78 -5.33 -6.53 -4.21
C ALA A 78 -3.91 -7.06 -4.41
N ARG A 79 -2.89 -6.30 -3.98
CA ARG A 79 -1.46 -6.65 -4.15
C ARG A 79 -0.62 -6.47 -2.89
N GLY A 80 -1.19 -5.91 -1.82
CA GLY A 80 -0.45 -5.41 -0.68
C GLY A 80 0.46 -4.23 -1.05
N GLY A 81 0.86 -3.45 -0.05
CA GLY A 81 1.83 -2.39 -0.20
C GLY A 81 1.26 -0.97 -0.16
N ILE A 82 2.17 -0.04 0.12
CA ILE A 82 1.89 1.40 0.17
C ILE A 82 1.74 1.94 -1.25
N LEU A 83 0.89 2.94 -1.38
CA LEU A 83 0.72 3.77 -2.55
C LEU A 83 0.94 5.23 -2.17
N ILE A 84 1.58 6.00 -3.05
CA ILE A 84 1.71 7.45 -2.93
C ILE A 84 1.08 8.11 -4.15
N LYS A 85 0.35 9.20 -3.92
CA LYS A 85 -0.25 10.02 -4.98
C LYS A 85 0.81 10.87 -5.65
N ASP A 86 0.97 10.72 -6.97
CA ASP A 86 1.79 11.60 -7.78
C ASP A 86 1.16 12.99 -7.84
N ALA A 87 1.93 14.02 -7.49
CA ALA A 87 1.44 15.40 -7.47
C ALA A 87 1.19 15.96 -8.88
N ALA A 88 1.81 15.39 -9.91
CA ALA A 88 1.70 15.89 -11.29
C ALA A 88 0.32 15.59 -11.90
N ASP A 89 -0.27 14.44 -11.61
CA ASP A 89 -1.51 13.97 -12.24
C ASP A 89 -2.53 13.36 -11.26
N GLY A 90 -2.19 13.25 -9.98
CA GLY A 90 -3.06 12.73 -8.93
C GLY A 90 -3.25 11.21 -8.97
N VAL A 91 -2.48 10.48 -9.77
CA VAL A 91 -2.53 9.01 -9.87
C VAL A 91 -1.64 8.39 -8.80
N PHE A 92 -2.10 7.30 -8.18
CA PHE A 92 -1.31 6.60 -7.17
C PHE A 92 -0.28 5.66 -7.82
N VAL A 93 0.93 5.62 -7.25
CA VAL A 93 2.03 4.75 -7.66
C VAL A 93 2.51 3.92 -6.47
N SER A 94 3.09 2.75 -6.72
CA SER A 94 3.79 1.98 -5.69
C SER A 94 5.21 2.50 -5.50
N PRO A 95 5.55 3.16 -4.39
CA PRO A 95 6.89 3.67 -4.16
C PRO A 95 7.84 2.55 -3.72
N THR A 96 9.11 2.76 -3.98
CA THR A 96 10.22 2.13 -3.24
C THR A 96 10.27 2.65 -1.80
N VAL A 97 11.02 1.97 -0.94
CA VAL A 97 11.23 2.43 0.45
C VAL A 97 11.90 3.80 0.49
N ALA A 98 12.87 4.04 -0.40
CA ALA A 98 13.57 5.33 -0.47
C ALA A 98 12.62 6.46 -0.89
N GLU A 99 11.80 6.24 -1.91
CA GLU A 99 10.80 7.21 -2.36
C GLU A 99 9.76 7.51 -1.27
N LEU A 100 9.33 6.48 -0.51
CA LEU A 100 8.43 6.69 0.63
C LEU A 100 9.10 7.50 1.74
N ALA A 101 10.36 7.19 2.08
CA ALA A 101 11.12 7.95 3.05
C ALA A 101 11.36 9.39 2.60
N GLU A 102 11.54 9.64 1.30
CA GLU A 102 11.71 10.98 0.76
C GLU A 102 10.41 11.78 0.73
N ALA A 103 9.30 11.13 0.39
CA ALA A 103 7.99 11.77 0.24
C ALA A 103 7.33 12.14 1.57
N ARG A 104 7.73 11.50 2.68
CA ARG A 104 7.10 11.68 4.00
C ARG A 104 8.10 12.02 5.08
N ASP A 105 7.69 12.87 6.01
CA ASP A 105 8.52 13.16 7.16
C ASP A 105 8.46 12.04 8.22
N GLU A 106 9.36 12.11 9.20
CA GLU A 106 9.48 11.10 10.25
C GLU A 106 8.19 10.97 11.08
N ARG A 107 7.49 12.08 11.32
CA ARG A 107 6.29 12.11 12.15
C ARG A 107 5.09 11.50 11.42
N GLU A 108 4.94 11.79 10.13
CA GLU A 108 3.94 11.16 9.28
C GLU A 108 4.14 9.65 9.23
N LEU A 109 5.37 9.19 8.95
CA LEU A 109 5.67 7.76 8.88
C LEU A 109 5.44 7.06 10.22
N ALA A 110 5.81 7.69 11.34
CA ALA A 110 5.54 7.15 12.67
C ALA A 110 4.03 7.06 12.95
N GLY A 111 3.25 8.05 12.53
CA GLY A 111 1.79 8.03 12.63
C GLY A 111 1.17 6.88 11.82
N TYR A 112 1.57 6.75 10.56
CA TYR A 112 1.09 5.66 9.70
C TYR A 112 1.45 4.28 10.25
N LEU A 113 2.63 4.16 10.85
CA LEU A 113 3.05 2.91 11.49
C LEU A 113 2.19 2.60 12.72
N ALA A 114 1.92 3.59 13.57
CA ALA A 114 1.05 3.42 14.74
C ALA A 114 -0.38 3.01 14.34
N ASP A 115 -0.97 3.67 13.34
CA ASP A 115 -2.30 3.33 12.83
C ASP A 115 -2.34 1.92 12.24
N ALA A 116 -1.27 1.53 11.52
CA ALA A 116 -1.13 0.20 10.97
C ALA A 116 -1.03 -0.88 12.06
N GLU A 117 -0.22 -0.65 13.09
CA GLU A 117 -0.03 -1.55 14.22
C GLU A 117 -1.31 -1.70 15.04
N GLU A 118 -2.02 -0.59 15.30
CA GLU A 118 -3.31 -0.61 15.99
C GLU A 118 -4.33 -1.43 15.21
N LEU A 119 -4.48 -1.19 13.90
CA LEU A 119 -5.41 -1.95 13.06
C LEU A 119 -5.06 -3.44 13.06
N ILE A 120 -3.78 -3.79 12.93
CA ILE A 120 -3.31 -5.17 12.99
C ILE A 120 -3.68 -5.80 14.34
N ALA A 121 -3.42 -5.13 15.46
CA ALA A 121 -3.72 -5.63 16.79
C ALA A 121 -5.24 -5.82 16.98
N VAL A 122 -6.06 -4.86 16.57
CA VAL A 122 -7.52 -4.94 16.67
C VAL A 122 -8.08 -6.05 15.78
N VAL A 123 -7.61 -6.18 14.54
CA VAL A 123 -8.22 -7.12 13.59
C VAL A 123 -7.68 -8.54 13.77
N LEU A 124 -6.36 -8.70 13.88
CA LEU A 124 -5.70 -10.00 13.92
C LEU A 124 -5.56 -10.51 15.37
N GLY A 125 -5.35 -9.61 16.34
CA GLY A 125 -5.25 -9.97 17.77
C GLY A 125 -6.56 -10.50 18.37
N HIS A 126 -7.72 -10.12 17.83
CA HIS A 126 -9.02 -10.69 18.24
C HIS A 126 -9.28 -12.10 17.69
N SER A 127 -8.42 -12.65 16.82
CA SER A 127 -8.60 -13.99 16.25
C SER A 127 -8.31 -15.12 17.26
N GLY A 128 -7.83 -14.80 18.46
CA GLY A 128 -7.49 -15.75 19.53
C GLY A 128 -8.48 -15.85 20.70
N SER A 129 -9.57 -15.07 20.71
CA SER A 129 -10.52 -15.04 21.83
C SER A 129 -11.93 -15.46 21.41
N SER A 130 -12.04 -16.65 20.84
CA SER A 130 -13.34 -17.31 20.71
C SER A 130 -13.21 -18.81 20.98
N SER A 131 -13.08 -19.15 22.26
CA SER A 131 -13.43 -20.46 22.79
C SER A 131 -14.54 -20.28 23.83
N ARG A 132 -15.78 -20.42 23.36
CA ARG A 132 -16.89 -20.91 24.18
C ARG A 132 -16.91 -22.43 24.10
#